data_AF-A0A928WWQ8-F1
#
_entry.id   AF-A0A928WWQ8-F1
#
_cell.length_a   1.000
_cell.length_b   1.000
_cell.length_c   1.000
_cell.angle_alpha   90.00
_cell.angle_beta   90.00
_cell.angle_gamma   90.00
#
_symmetry.space_group_name_H-M   'P 1'
#
loop_
_entity.id
_entity.type
_entity.pdbx_description
1 polymer ?
#
loop_
_entity_poly.entity_id
_entity_poly.type
_entity_poly.pdbx_seq_one_letter_code
_entity_poly.pdbx_strand_id
1 'polypeptide(L)' 'MSSIESNERLMIFLICVVPFAALLYCALVIGTLLSVPFVKNHSLIFGGIFALIPLVTGASIWVGPFRR' A
#
# COMPACT_ATOMS: atom_id res chain seq x y z
N MET A 1 13.27 23.26 -19.88
CA MET A 1 11.96 22.90 -19.29
C MET A 1 12.10 22.97 -17.79
N SER A 2 11.38 23.91 -17.17
CA SER A 2 11.57 24.36 -15.81
C SER A 2 11.22 23.25 -14.81
N SER A 3 12.01 23.13 -13.74
CA SER A 3 11.84 22.20 -12.62
C SER A 3 10.40 22.12 -12.04
N ILE A 4 9.61 23.18 -12.29
CA ILE A 4 8.21 23.34 -11.89
C ILE A 4 7.30 22.31 -12.61
N GLU A 5 7.39 22.16 -13.94
CA GLU A 5 6.52 21.22 -14.68
C GLU A 5 6.83 19.75 -14.30
N SER A 6 8.07 19.44 -13.94
CA SER A 6 8.45 18.11 -13.45
C SER A 6 7.84 17.79 -12.09
N ASN A 7 7.72 18.77 -11.19
CA ASN A 7 7.10 18.59 -9.88
C ASN A 7 5.58 18.40 -9.99
N GLU A 8 4.93 19.17 -10.85
CA GLU A 8 3.49 19.07 -11.12
C GLU A 8 3.11 17.68 -11.64
N ARG A 9 3.87 17.15 -12.61
CA ARG A 9 3.67 15.80 -13.14
C ARG A 9 3.92 14.72 -12.09
N LEU A 10 4.95 14.86 -11.26
CA LEU A 10 5.21 13.94 -10.14
C LEU A 10 4.09 13.97 -9.11
N MET A 11 3.59 15.16 -8.77
CA MET A 11 2.49 15.33 -7.83
C MET A 11 1.21 14.67 -8.35
N ILE A 12 0.87 14.90 -9.63
CA ILE A 12 -0.27 14.23 -10.28
C ILE A 12 -0.08 12.70 -10.27
N PHE A 13 1.13 12.22 -10.58
CA PHE A 13 1.42 10.79 -10.58
C PHE A 13 1.27 10.18 -9.19
N LEU A 14 1.78 10.81 -8.14
CA LEU A 14 1.63 10.34 -6.76
C LEU A 14 0.16 10.33 -6.32
N ILE A 15 -0.61 11.37 -6.66
CA ILE A 15 -2.04 11.47 -6.32
C ILE A 15 -2.84 10.36 -7.00
N CYS A 16 -2.47 9.91 -8.20
CA CYS A 16 -3.14 8.79 -8.84
C CYS A 16 -2.60 7.43 -8.35
N VAL A 17 -1.28 7.23 -8.35
CA VAL A 17 -0.68 5.91 -8.14
C VAL A 17 -0.86 5.42 -6.70
N VAL A 18 -0.78 6.31 -5.71
CA VAL A 18 -0.93 5.93 -4.29
C VAL A 18 -2.32 5.35 -3.99
N PRO A 19 -3.45 6.02 -4.30
CA PRO A 19 -4.76 5.43 -4.05
C PRO A 19 -5.03 4.21 -4.93
N PHE A 20 -4.54 4.16 -6.17
CA PHE A 20 -4.68 2.95 -6.99
C PHE A 20 -3.93 1.75 -6.39
N ALA A 21 -2.71 1.96 -5.88
CA ALA A 21 -1.96 0.92 -5.19
C ALA A 21 -2.68 0.46 -3.91
N ALA A 22 -3.27 1.38 -3.14
CA ALA A 22 -4.07 1.05 -1.96
C ALA A 22 -5.31 0.22 -2.32
N LEU A 23 -6.03 0.59 -3.40
CA LEU A 23 -7.19 -0.16 -3.88
C LEU A 23 -6.81 -1.56 -4.34
N LEU A 24 -5.72 -1.71 -5.09
CA LEU A 24 -5.20 -3.01 -5.51
C LEU A 24 -4.84 -3.88 -4.31
N TYR A 25 -4.18 -3.30 -3.31
CA TYR A 25 -3.87 -4.02 -2.07
C TYR A 25 -5.14 -4.52 -1.36
N CYS A 26 -6.12 -3.65 -1.18
CA CYS A 26 -7.40 -4.04 -0.57
C CYS A 26 -8.12 -5.13 -1.37
N ALA A 27 -8.12 -5.04 -2.70
CA ALA A 27 -8.71 -6.05 -3.56
C ALA A 27 -8.00 -7.41 -3.44
N LEU A 28 -6.66 -7.43 -3.34
CA LEU A 28 -5.89 -8.65 -3.11
C LEU A 28 -6.19 -9.27 -1.74
N VAL A 29 -6.28 -8.47 -0.69
CA VAL A 29 -6.62 -8.95 0.66
C VAL A 29 -8.02 -9.57 0.68
N ILE A 30 -9.01 -8.89 0.10
CA ILE A 30 -10.39 -9.42 0.04
C ILE A 30 -10.43 -10.67 -0.86
N GLY A 31 -9.78 -10.63 -2.03
CA GLY A 31 -9.74 -11.76 -2.96
C GLY A 31 -9.11 -13.00 -2.34
N THR A 32 -8.03 -12.86 -1.58
CA THR A 32 -7.38 -13.97 -0.87
C THR A 32 -8.26 -14.51 0.26
N LEU A 33 -8.95 -13.64 1.01
CA LEU A 33 -9.89 -14.04 2.05
C LEU A 33 -11.06 -14.88 1.51
N LEU A 34 -11.56 -14.52 0.32
CA LEU A 34 -12.68 -15.20 -0.33
C LEU A 34 -12.28 -16.48 -1.06
N SER A 35 -11.07 -16.52 -1.64
CA SER A 35 -10.63 -17.61 -2.51
C SER A 35 -9.88 -18.73 -1.76
N VAL A 36 -9.21 -18.42 -0.64
CA VAL A 36 -8.37 -19.37 0.06
C VAL A 36 -9.05 -19.85 1.36
N PRO A 37 -9.47 -21.13 1.45
CA PRO A 37 -10.21 -21.64 2.61
C PRO A 37 -9.39 -21.60 3.91
N PHE A 38 -8.07 -21.76 3.82
CA PHE A 38 -7.17 -21.66 4.96
C PHE A 38 -7.15 -20.24 5.57
N VAL A 39 -7.10 -19.22 4.70
CA VAL A 39 -7.12 -17.80 5.11
C VAL A 39 -8.48 -17.46 5.73
N LYS A 40 -9.57 -18.02 5.19
CA LYS A 40 -10.92 -17.87 5.75
C LYS A 40 -11.05 -18.48 7.16
N ASN A 41 -10.47 -19.65 7.38
CA ASN A 41 -10.50 -20.32 8.69
C ASN A 41 -9.63 -19.61 9.74
N HIS A 42 -8.56 -18.93 9.31
CA HIS A 42 -7.65 -18.17 10.18
C HIS A 42 -7.75 -16.65 9.94
N SER A 43 -8.96 -16.16 9.67
CA SER A 43 -9.23 -14.78 9.25
C SER A 43 -8.64 -13.72 10.20
N LEU A 44 -8.67 -13.97 11.52
CA LEU A 44 -8.12 -13.03 12.50
C LEU A 44 -6.59 -12.87 12.38
N ILE A 45 -5.88 -13.98 12.16
CA ILE A 45 -4.42 -14.00 12.05
C ILE A 45 -3.99 -13.34 10.74
N PHE A 46 -4.63 -13.73 9.64
CA PHE A 46 -4.33 -13.16 8.32
C PHE A 46 -4.74 -11.70 8.22
N GLY A 47 -5.88 -11.30 8.79
CA GLY A 47 -6.27 -9.90 8.90
C GLY A 47 -5.25 -9.06 9.68
N GLY A 48 -4.71 -9.60 10.77
CA GLY A 48 -3.62 -8.97 11.52
C GLY A 48 -2.34 -8.82 10.68
N ILE A 49 -1.94 -9.87 9.96
CA ILE A 49 -0.78 -9.83 9.05
C ILE A 49 -1.00 -8.78 7.95
N PHE A 50 -2.17 -8.76 7.31
CA PHE A 50 -2.51 -7.78 6.29
C PHE A 50 -2.62 -6.35 6.82
N ALA A 51 -2.95 -6.14 8.09
CA ALA A 51 -2.91 -4.81 8.70
C ALA A 51 -1.47 -4.35 8.99
N LEU A 52 -0.59 -5.29 9.37
CA LEU A 52 0.81 -4.98 9.68
C LEU A 52 1.64 -4.60 8.45
N ILE A 53 1.34 -5.15 7.27
CA ILE A 53 2.09 -4.86 6.03
C ILE A 53 2.12 -3.35 5.71
N PRO A 54 0.98 -2.65 5.48
CA PRO A 54 1.00 -1.23 5.17
C PRO A 54 1.51 -0.38 6.35
N LEU A 55 1.31 -0.84 7.60
CA LEU A 55 1.84 -0.17 8.79
C LEU A 55 3.37 -0.19 8.81
N VAL A 56 3.97 -1.36 8.62
CA VAL A 56 5.44 -1.53 8.58
C VAL A 56 6.02 -0.86 7.35
N THR A 57 5.38 -0.96 6.19
CA THR A 57 5.81 -0.25 4.98
C THR A 57 5.78 1.27 5.20
N GLY A 58 4.69 1.82 5.73
CA GLY A 58 4.60 3.25 6.07
C GLY A 58 5.65 3.68 7.10
N ALA A 59 5.84 2.88 8.16
CA ALA A 59 6.87 3.13 9.16
C ALA A 59 8.29 3.08 8.57
N SER A 60 8.56 2.12 7.68
CA SER A 60 9.86 1.98 7.03
C SER A 60 10.17 3.14 6.08
N ILE A 61 9.16 3.72 5.41
CA ILE A 61 9.32 4.90 4.56
C ILE A 61 9.52 6.15 5.44
N TRP A 62 8.83 6.24 6.57
CA TRP A 62 8.90 7.40 7.47
C TRP A 62 10.17 7.48 8.33
N VAL A 63 10.63 6.32 8.82
CA VAL A 63 11.79 6.15 9.72
C VAL A 63 13.05 5.73 8.96
N GLY A 64 12.92 5.20 7.75
CA GLY A 64 14.05 4.72 6.96
C GLY A 64 15.02 5.81 6.48
N PRO A 65 16.20 5.40 5.98
CA PRO A 65 17.34 6.29 5.67
C PRO A 65 17.11 7.28 4.52
N PHE A 66 15.90 7.31 3.94
CA PHE A 66 15.51 8.22 2.86
C PHE A 66 15.16 9.63 3.36
N ARG A 67 15.10 9.87 4.67
CA ARG A 67 15.21 11.22 5.25
C ARG A 67 16.67 11.70 5.20
N ARG A 68 17.16 12.12 4.04
CA ARG A 68 18.27 13.07 3.95
C ARG A 68 17.79 14.33 3.26
#